data_AF-A0A1R4KAF9-F1
#
_entry.id   AF-A0A1R4KAF9-F1
#
_cell.length_a   1.000
_cell.length_b   1.000
_cell.length_c   1.000
_cell.angle_alpha   90.00
_cell.angle_beta   90.00
_cell.angle_gamma   90.00
#
_symmetry.space_group_name_H-M   'P 1'
#
loop_
_entity.id
_entity.type
_entity.pdbx_description
1 polymer ?
#
loop_
_entity_poly.entity_id
_entity_poly.type
_entity_poly.pdbx_seq_one_letter_code
_entity_poly.pdbx_strand_id
1 'polypeptide(L)'
;MTTINSPGESPDWANKTIIQLTKSELTGLCGVLFGLKSEVKASFHGENKNKGMAVYNNGSQGAAVTISVAGRHLHHFLSPEDRLELGVFTLRRLSGAWQVTPSDTLAILRQNELIRRSQ
;
A
#
# COMPACT_ATOMS: atom_id res chain seq x y z
N MET A 1 1.90 -23.94 -0.05
CA MET A 1 2.68 -24.01 1.21
C MET A 1 3.18 -22.60 1.48
N THR A 2 2.64 -21.92 2.50
CA THR A 2 2.98 -20.53 2.81
C THR A 2 4.23 -20.54 3.68
N THR A 3 5.37 -20.13 3.13
CA THR A 3 6.60 -19.94 3.92
C THR A 3 6.50 -18.61 4.65
N ILE A 4 6.29 -18.67 5.97
CA ILE A 4 6.45 -17.53 6.87
C ILE A 4 7.87 -17.66 7.43
N ASN A 5 8.73 -16.68 7.17
CA ASN A 5 10.11 -16.70 7.67
C ASN A 5 10.11 -16.77 9.20
N SER A 6 11.06 -17.51 9.76
CA SER A 6 11.20 -17.64 11.21
C SER A 6 11.69 -16.32 11.81
N PRO A 7 11.27 -15.94 13.04
CA PRO A 7 11.81 -14.77 13.71
C PRO A 7 13.34 -14.87 13.82
N GLY A 8 14.08 -13.88 13.30
CA GLY A 8 15.55 -13.84 13.35
C GLY A 8 16.28 -14.32 12.09
N GLU A 9 15.58 -14.86 11.09
CA GLU A 9 16.19 -15.11 9.78
C GLU A 9 16.47 -13.79 9.06
N SER A 10 17.69 -13.66 8.52
CA SER A 10 18.06 -12.49 7.72
C SER A 10 17.23 -12.43 6.44
N PRO A 11 16.76 -11.24 6.01
CA PRO A 11 16.00 -11.11 4.77
C PRO A 11 16.81 -11.61 3.57
N ASP A 12 16.21 -12.46 2.75
CA ASP A 12 16.79 -12.89 1.47
C ASP A 12 16.63 -11.77 0.42
N TRP A 13 17.58 -10.86 0.42
CA TRP A 13 17.62 -9.73 -0.50
C TRP A 13 17.87 -10.15 -1.96
N ALA A 14 18.49 -11.30 -2.19
CA ALA A 14 18.76 -11.80 -3.54
C ALA A 14 17.46 -12.14 -4.27
N ASN A 15 16.44 -12.60 -3.53
CA ASN A 15 15.12 -12.95 -4.06
C ASN A 15 14.03 -11.89 -3.77
N LYS A 16 14.42 -10.61 -3.68
CA LYS A 16 13.46 -9.51 -3.46
C LYS A 16 12.46 -9.39 -4.62
N THR A 17 11.23 -9.02 -4.28
CA THR A 17 10.19 -8.70 -5.26
C THR A 17 9.96 -7.20 -5.29
N ILE A 18 9.82 -6.65 -6.50
CA ILE A 18 9.47 -5.24 -6.73
C ILE A 18 8.10 -5.18 -7.42
N ILE A 19 7.24 -4.29 -6.91
CA ILE A 19 5.99 -3.88 -7.55
C ILE A 19 6.05 -2.37 -7.74
N GLN A 20 5.75 -1.92 -8.96
CA GLN A 20 5.76 -0.50 -9.32
C GLN A 20 4.31 0.00 -9.34
N LEU A 21 3.98 0.92 -8.45
CA LEU A 21 2.61 1.42 -8.39
C LEU A 21 2.37 2.51 -9.42
N THR A 22 1.25 2.40 -10.13
CA THR A 22 0.71 3.49 -10.92
C THR A 22 0.26 4.64 -10.01
N LYS A 23 0.04 5.83 -10.59
CA LYS A 23 -0.48 6.99 -9.84
C LYS A 23 -1.81 6.66 -9.13
N SER A 24 -2.71 5.93 -9.78
CA SER A 24 -4.01 5.53 -9.20
C SER A 24 -3.84 4.55 -8.04
N GLU A 25 -2.95 3.57 -8.17
CA GLU A 25 -2.67 2.62 -7.09
C GLU A 25 -1.97 3.30 -5.91
N LEU A 26 -1.07 4.26 -6.17
CA LEU A 26 -0.45 5.09 -5.14
C LEU A 26 -1.49 5.93 -4.39
N THR A 27 -2.47 6.50 -5.11
CA THR A 27 -3.63 7.18 -4.52
C THR A 27 -4.45 6.24 -3.62
N GLY A 28 -4.75 5.03 -4.10
CA GLY A 28 -5.45 4.01 -3.32
C GLY A 28 -4.68 3.61 -2.06
N LEU A 29 -3.38 3.35 -2.19
CA LEU A 29 -2.49 3.02 -1.07
C LEU A 29 -2.46 4.15 -0.04
N CYS A 30 -2.29 5.39 -0.46
CA CYS A 30 -2.34 6.55 0.44
C CYS A 30 -3.66 6.58 1.20
N GLY A 31 -4.79 6.36 0.52
CA GLY A 31 -6.11 6.29 1.15
C GLY A 31 -6.21 5.20 2.23
N VAL A 32 -5.64 4.02 2.00
CA VAL A 32 -5.63 2.93 2.99
C VAL A 32 -4.74 3.26 4.19
N LEU A 33 -3.52 3.78 3.96
CA LEU A 33 -2.56 4.08 5.03
C LEU A 33 -3.06 5.17 5.99
N PHE A 34 -3.83 6.14 5.49
CA PHE A 34 -4.48 7.18 6.31
C PHE A 34 -5.90 6.80 6.77
N GLY A 35 -6.32 5.56 6.57
CA GLY A 35 -7.60 5.04 7.05
C GLY A 35 -8.84 5.58 6.34
N LEU A 36 -8.68 6.21 5.18
CA LEU A 36 -9.79 6.71 4.36
C LEU A 36 -10.48 5.54 3.62
N LYS A 37 -9.69 4.55 3.18
CA LYS A 37 -10.15 3.35 2.47
C LYS A 37 -9.92 2.09 3.31
N SER A 38 -10.77 1.09 3.12
CA SER A 38 -10.61 -0.24 3.74
C SER A 38 -9.52 -1.07 3.06
N GLU A 39 -9.41 -0.99 1.73
CA GLU A 39 -8.42 -1.74 0.96
C GLU A 39 -8.00 -1.05 -0.34
N VAL A 40 -6.87 -1.50 -0.88
CA VAL A 40 -6.43 -1.26 -2.26
C VAL A 40 -5.84 -2.56 -2.82
N LYS A 41 -6.13 -2.83 -4.09
CA LYS A 41 -5.56 -3.96 -4.85
C LYS A 41 -4.91 -3.42 -6.13
N ALA A 42 -3.70 -3.89 -6.38
CA ALA A 42 -2.87 -3.56 -7.52
C ALA A 42 -2.49 -4.88 -8.19
N SER A 43 -2.94 -5.12 -9.43
CA SER A 43 -2.81 -6.42 -10.11
C SER A 43 -2.13 -6.27 -11.47
N PHE A 44 -1.70 -7.38 -12.05
CA PHE A 44 -1.10 -7.44 -13.39
C PHE A 44 0.23 -6.68 -13.53
N HIS A 45 1.05 -6.71 -12.48
CA HIS A 45 2.38 -6.09 -12.46
C HIS A 45 3.48 -7.02 -12.99
N GLY A 46 4.57 -6.42 -13.47
CA GLY A 46 5.74 -7.12 -14.02
C GLY A 46 5.54 -7.61 -15.46
N GLU A 47 6.63 -8.05 -16.11
CA GLU A 47 6.63 -8.48 -17.52
C GLU A 47 5.62 -9.61 -17.78
N ASN A 48 5.53 -10.56 -16.86
CA ASN A 48 4.63 -11.71 -16.95
C ASN A 48 3.21 -11.43 -16.41
N LYS A 49 2.91 -10.19 -16.00
CA LYS A 49 1.62 -9.77 -15.42
C LYS A 49 1.12 -10.66 -14.28
N ASN A 50 2.04 -11.28 -13.55
CA ASN A 50 1.77 -12.27 -12.51
C ASN A 50 2.17 -11.79 -11.12
N LYS A 51 2.35 -10.47 -10.96
CA LYS A 51 2.59 -9.82 -9.66
C LYS A 51 1.39 -8.98 -9.26
N GLY A 52 1.15 -8.88 -7.96
CA GLY A 52 0.13 -8.01 -7.41
C GLY A 52 0.35 -7.68 -5.95
N MET A 53 -0.24 -6.59 -5.49
CA MET A 53 -0.23 -6.12 -4.11
C MET A 53 -1.67 -5.94 -3.63
N ALA A 54 -1.94 -6.31 -2.39
CA ALA A 54 -3.15 -5.93 -1.68
C ALA A 54 -2.76 -5.33 -0.33
N VAL A 55 -3.35 -4.19 0.03
CA VAL A 55 -3.15 -3.56 1.34
C VAL A 55 -4.50 -3.32 1.99
N TYR A 56 -4.62 -3.72 3.25
CA TYR A 56 -5.85 -3.65 4.02
C TYR A 56 -5.63 -2.80 5.26
N ASN A 57 -6.53 -1.84 5.50
CA ASN A 57 -6.54 -1.03 6.71
C ASN A 57 -7.06 -1.88 7.87
N ASN A 58 -6.24 -2.08 8.91
CA ASN A 58 -6.59 -2.84 10.11
C ASN A 58 -6.92 -1.92 11.31
N GLY A 59 -7.47 -0.74 11.05
CA GLY A 59 -7.88 0.21 12.08
C GLY A 59 -6.70 0.73 12.90
N SER A 60 -6.82 0.69 14.22
CA SER A 60 -5.75 1.12 15.15
C SER A 60 -4.56 0.17 15.18
N GLN A 61 -4.69 -1.06 14.67
CA GLN A 61 -3.64 -2.06 14.70
C GLN A 61 -2.58 -1.85 13.61
N GLY A 62 -2.88 -1.07 12.56
CA GLY A 62 -1.95 -0.80 11.46
C GLY A 62 -2.54 -1.19 10.11
N ALA A 63 -1.75 -1.86 9.27
CA ALA A 63 -2.18 -2.32 7.94
C ALA A 63 -1.56 -3.65 7.55
N ALA A 64 -2.32 -4.53 6.91
CA ALA A 64 -1.81 -5.78 6.36
C ALA A 64 -1.44 -5.59 4.89
N VAL A 65 -0.23 -5.98 4.51
CA VAL A 65 0.28 -5.96 3.13
C VAL A 65 0.45 -7.38 2.65
N THR A 66 -0.06 -7.67 1.46
CA THR A 66 0.17 -8.93 0.76
C THR A 66 0.76 -8.64 -0.60
N ILE A 67 1.88 -9.29 -0.92
CA ILE A 67 2.51 -9.30 -2.24
C ILE A 67 2.36 -10.69 -2.83
N SER A 68 1.84 -10.77 -4.04
CA SER A 68 1.67 -12.01 -4.79
C SER A 68 2.60 -12.02 -6.00
N VAL A 69 3.28 -13.14 -6.25
CA VAL A 69 4.14 -13.35 -7.42
C VAL A 69 4.05 -14.81 -7.83
N ALA A 70 3.54 -15.08 -9.03
CA ALA A 70 3.53 -16.44 -9.61
C ALA A 70 2.98 -17.53 -8.65
N GLY A 71 1.92 -17.22 -7.90
CA GLY A 71 1.31 -18.13 -6.93
C GLY A 71 1.97 -18.17 -5.54
N ARG A 72 3.10 -17.48 -5.33
CA ARG A 72 3.67 -17.23 -4.00
C ARG A 72 3.04 -16.00 -3.38
N HIS A 73 2.75 -16.06 -2.09
CA HIS A 73 2.28 -14.93 -1.30
C HIS A 73 3.30 -14.58 -0.21
N LEU A 74 3.62 -13.29 -0.12
CA LEU A 74 4.37 -12.68 0.96
C LEU A 74 3.41 -11.82 1.76
N HIS A 75 3.35 -12.06 3.06
CA HIS A 75 2.50 -11.30 3.96
C HIS A 75 3.38 -10.53 4.92
N HIS A 76 3.07 -9.25 5.10
CA HIS A 76 3.75 -8.40 6.06
C HIS A 76 2.71 -7.54 6.76
N PHE A 77 2.85 -7.43 8.07
CA PHE A 77 2.03 -6.55 8.88
C PHE A 77 2.81 -5.28 9.16
N LEU A 78 2.25 -4.14 8.77
CA LEU A 78 2.75 -2.84 9.15
C LEU A 78 2.16 -2.49 10.51
N SER A 79 3.03 -2.28 11.50
CA SER A 79 2.62 -1.71 12.78
C SER A 79 2.01 -0.32 12.57
N PRO A 80 1.34 0.26 13.59
CA PRO A 80 0.82 1.63 13.48
C PRO A 80 1.90 2.66 13.14
N GLU A 81 3.13 2.46 13.63
CA GLU A 81 4.30 3.30 13.37
C GLU A 81 4.80 3.12 11.93
N ASP A 82 5.05 1.88 11.50
CA ASP A 82 5.49 1.59 10.11
C ASP A 82 4.47 2.10 9.08
N ARG A 83 3.18 1.94 9.40
CA ARG A 83 2.09 2.46 8.56
C ARG A 83 2.16 3.98 8.44
N LEU A 84 2.41 4.67 9.54
CA LEU A 84 2.51 6.13 9.54
C LEU A 84 3.70 6.59 8.70
N GLU A 85 4.88 6.00 8.89
CA GLU A 85 6.08 6.34 8.13
C GLU A 85 5.89 6.13 6.62
N LEU A 86 5.38 4.94 6.24
CA LEU A 86 5.07 4.64 4.85
C LEU A 86 3.99 5.58 4.30
N GLY A 87 3.01 5.95 5.14
CA GLY A 87 1.96 6.90 4.82
C GLY A 87 2.50 8.28 4.48
N VAL A 88 3.40 8.82 5.32
CA VAL A 88 4.04 10.12 5.10
C VAL A 88 4.85 10.12 3.80
N PHE A 89 5.63 9.05 3.55
CA PHE A 89 6.39 8.92 2.31
C PHE A 89 5.47 8.90 1.08
N THR A 90 4.43 8.06 1.13
CA THR A 90 3.44 7.89 0.05
C THR A 90 2.72 9.21 -0.24
N LEU A 91 2.30 9.92 0.81
CA LEU A 91 1.64 11.23 0.70
C LEU A 91 2.55 12.23 -0.01
N ARG A 92 3.83 12.31 0.38
CA ARG A 92 4.79 13.24 -0.22
C ARG A 92 5.04 12.93 -1.70
N ARG A 93 5.13 11.65 -2.08
CA ARG A 93 5.25 11.24 -3.49
C ARG A 93 4.01 11.61 -4.29
N LEU A 94 2.82 11.37 -3.74
CA LEU A 94 1.57 11.69 -4.40
C LEU A 94 1.38 13.20 -4.58
N SER A 95 1.72 13.98 -3.55
CA SER A 95 1.69 15.45 -3.58
C SER A 95 2.57 16.00 -4.69
N GLY A 96 3.81 15.48 -4.82
CA GLY A 96 4.71 15.84 -5.92
C GLY A 96 4.14 15.48 -7.30
N ALA A 97 3.50 14.32 -7.43
CA ALA A 97 2.84 13.90 -8.66
C ALA A 97 1.57 14.70 -9.02
N TRP A 98 0.97 15.39 -8.04
CA TRP A 98 -0.20 16.26 -8.20
C TRP A 98 0.17 17.74 -8.28
N GLN A 99 1.42 18.09 -7.95
CA GLN A 99 1.91 19.47 -7.86
C GLN A 99 1.10 20.32 -6.86
N VAL A 100 0.70 19.71 -5.74
CA VAL A 100 0.00 20.38 -4.64
C VAL A 100 0.71 20.10 -3.31
N THR A 101 0.30 20.80 -2.24
CA THR A 101 0.89 20.55 -0.93
C THR A 101 0.42 19.20 -0.35
N PRO A 102 1.16 18.61 0.61
CA PRO A 102 0.69 17.42 1.33
C PRO A 102 -0.64 17.61 2.05
N SER A 103 -0.90 18.81 2.57
CA SER A 103 -2.18 19.17 3.18
C SER A 103 -3.32 19.16 2.16
N ASP A 104 -3.13 19.75 0.98
CA ASP A 104 -4.14 19.75 -0.08
C ASP A 104 -4.41 18.34 -0.58
N THR A 105 -3.35 17.54 -0.72
CA THR A 105 -3.46 16.13 -1.09
C THR A 105 -4.37 15.37 -0.12
N LEU A 106 -4.17 15.50 1.19
CA LEU A 106 -5.04 14.88 2.19
C LEU A 106 -6.48 15.43 2.13
N ALA A 107 -6.65 16.74 1.95
CA ALA A 107 -7.97 17.35 1.86
C ALA A 107 -8.76 16.81 0.65
N ILE A 108 -8.11 16.72 -0.52
CA ILE A 108 -8.69 16.16 -1.74
C ILE A 108 -9.05 14.68 -1.55
N LEU A 109 -8.14 13.88 -0.96
CA LEU A 109 -8.40 12.46 -0.70
C LEU A 109 -9.61 12.26 0.23
N ARG A 110 -9.71 13.06 1.29
CA ARG A 110 -10.84 13.03 2.22
C ARG A 110 -12.14 13.41 1.53
N GLN A 111 -12.14 14.50 0.76
CA GLN A 111 -13.33 14.95 0.03
C GLN A 111 -13.81 13.90 -0.98
N ASN A 112 -12.88 13.30 -1.72
CA ASN A 112 -13.20 12.24 -2.68
C ASN A 112 -13.87 11.03 -2.00
N GLU A 113 -13.36 10.62 -0.83
CA GLU A 113 -13.96 9.49 -0.11
C GLU A 113 -15.31 9.84 0.52
N LEU A 114 -15.53 11.08 0.96
CA LEU A 114 -16.85 11.55 1.40
C LEU A 114 -17.88 11.46 0.28
N ILE A 115 -17.53 11.93 -0.93
CA ILE A 115 -18.39 11.85 -2.12
C ILE A 115 -18.75 10.38 -2.42
N ARG A 116 -17.79 9.45 -2.32
CA ARG A 116 -18.02 8.02 -2.57
C ARG A 116 -18.95 7.36 -1.55
N ARG A 117 -18.98 7.85 -0.31
CA ARG A 117 -19.86 7.31 0.75
C ARG A 117 -21.28 7.85 0.69
N SER A 118 -21.49 8.98 0.00
CA SER A 118 -22.81 9.57 -0.20
C SER A 118 -23.59 9.00 -1.39
N GLN A 119 -23.00 8.05 -2.13
CA GLN A 119 -23.62 7.30 -3.23
C GLN A 119 -24.01 5.90 -2.75
#